data_AF-A0A2V7RNC0-F1
#
_entry.id   AF-A0A2V7RNC0-F1
#
_cell.length_a   1.000
_cell.length_b   1.000
_cell.length_c   1.000
_cell.angle_alpha   90.00
_cell.angle_beta   90.00
_cell.angle_gamma   90.00
#
_symmetry.space_group_name_H-M   'P 1'
#
loop_
_entity.id
_entity.type
_entity.pdbx_description
1 polymer ?
#
loop_
_entity_poly.entity_id
_entity_poly.type
_entity_poly.pdbx_seq_one_letter_code
_entity_poly.pdbx_strand_id
1 'polypeptide(L)'
;MDVDGAVEVSLDVAPRALRDEGQVTAAGAIADESAPSVDDRLTQEQRVALLGVAIRGLRGQERTVLALYFYEELTLQEIAHVLGLSASRISQIRGEALDKLRRYLTPMLD
;
A
#
# COMPACT_ATOMS: atom_id res chain seq x y z
N MET A 1 -23.83 44.11 -5.26
CA MET A 1 -22.74 44.01 -6.24
C MET A 1 -21.57 43.36 -5.57
N ASP A 2 -20.93 42.33 -6.08
CA ASP A 2 -21.32 41.23 -6.95
C ASP A 2 -20.26 40.18 -6.65
N VAL A 3 -20.65 38.93 -6.80
CA VAL A 3 -19.89 37.75 -6.42
C VAL A 3 -18.60 37.57 -7.22
N ASP A 4 -17.71 36.83 -6.58
CA ASP A 4 -16.94 35.72 -7.14
C ASP A 4 -15.52 35.97 -7.67
N GLY A 5 -14.71 34.95 -7.42
CA GLY A 5 -13.31 34.88 -7.83
C GLY A 5 -12.53 33.85 -7.03
N ALA A 6 -13.16 32.73 -6.64
CA ALA A 6 -12.41 31.55 -6.25
C ALA A 6 -11.49 31.17 -7.43
N VAL A 7 -10.17 31.24 -7.22
CA VAL A 7 -9.21 30.73 -8.19
C VAL A 7 -9.22 29.22 -8.05
N GLU A 8 -10.07 28.59 -8.85
CA GLU A 8 -10.05 27.15 -9.09
C GLU A 8 -8.75 26.82 -9.83
N VAL A 9 -7.77 26.29 -9.10
CA VAL A 9 -6.53 25.78 -9.69
C VAL A 9 -6.87 24.44 -10.34
N SER A 10 -7.35 24.52 -11.58
CA SER A 10 -7.50 23.36 -12.45
C SER A 10 -6.12 22.71 -12.64
N LEU A 11 -6.00 21.46 -12.19
CA LEU A 11 -4.85 20.59 -12.42
C LEU A 11 -4.92 19.99 -13.83
N ASP A 12 -5.01 20.85 -14.85
CA ASP A 12 -4.77 20.47 -16.24
C ASP A 12 -3.67 21.37 -16.79
N VAL A 13 -2.43 21.05 -16.42
CA VAL A 13 -1.28 21.49 -17.22
C VAL A 13 -1.27 20.61 -18.47
N ALA A 14 -2.13 20.94 -19.42
CA ALA A 14 -1.89 20.57 -20.81
C ALA A 14 -0.57 21.26 -21.21
N PRO A 15 0.43 20.51 -21.73
CA PRO A 15 1.65 21.13 -22.21
C PRO A 15 1.25 22.12 -23.31
N ARG A 16 1.51 23.41 -23.07
CA ARG A 16 1.39 24.46 -24.07
C ARG A 16 2.37 24.12 -25.20
N ALA A 17 1.87 23.43 -26.21
CA ALA A 17 2.54 23.30 -27.48
C ALA A 17 2.58 24.68 -28.13
N LEU A 18 3.73 25.34 -28.02
CA LEU A 18 4.08 26.45 -28.86
C LEU A 18 4.05 25.92 -30.30
N ARG A 19 3.16 26.48 -31.13
CA ARG A 19 3.07 26.16 -32.54
C ARG A 19 4.39 26.51 -33.22
N ASP A 20 5.04 25.51 -33.79
CA ASP A 20 5.81 25.69 -35.02
C ASP A 20 5.49 24.53 -35.97
N GLU A 21 5.29 24.87 -37.23
CA GLU A 21 4.61 24.08 -38.24
C GLU A 21 5.58 23.07 -38.86
N GLY A 22 5.37 21.77 -38.63
CA GLY A 22 6.25 20.77 -39.22
C GLY A 22 6.07 19.36 -38.64
N GLN A 23 4.91 18.76 -38.94
CA GLN A 23 4.71 17.31 -39.01
C GLN A 23 5.55 16.45 -38.04
N VAL A 24 5.28 16.57 -36.75
CA VAL A 24 5.68 15.53 -35.78
C VAL A 24 4.68 14.40 -35.94
N THR A 25 5.09 13.33 -36.62
CA THR A 25 4.36 12.07 -36.61
C THR A 25 4.12 11.67 -35.16
N ALA A 26 2.87 11.40 -34.82
CA ALA A 26 2.42 10.99 -33.50
C ALA A 26 3.07 9.67 -33.09
N ALA A 27 4.32 9.73 -32.63
CA ALA A 27 5.14 8.58 -32.25
C ALA A 27 5.82 8.81 -30.89
N GLY A 28 5.17 9.51 -29.96
CA GLY A 28 5.82 9.93 -28.71
C GLY A 28 4.92 10.09 -27.49
N ALA A 29 3.73 9.50 -27.48
CA ALA A 29 2.88 9.49 -26.28
C ALA A 29 2.11 8.18 -26.18
N ILE A 30 2.81 7.05 -26.24
CA ILE A 30 2.34 5.85 -25.56
C ILE A 30 2.60 6.09 -24.07
N ALA A 31 1.67 6.78 -23.42
CA ALA A 31 1.55 6.65 -21.97
C ALA A 31 1.38 5.14 -21.72
N ASP A 32 2.30 4.56 -20.97
CA ASP A 32 2.19 3.16 -20.57
C ASP A 32 0.97 3.06 -19.65
N GLU A 33 -0.17 2.66 -20.20
CA GLU A 33 -1.43 2.49 -19.48
C GLU A 33 -1.35 1.35 -18.45
N SER A 34 -0.22 0.62 -18.43
CA SER A 34 0.12 -0.37 -17.41
C SER A 34 0.76 0.26 -16.16
N ALA A 35 1.22 1.51 -16.22
CA ALA A 35 1.86 2.18 -15.10
C ALA A 35 0.79 2.69 -14.11
N PRO A 36 0.89 2.38 -12.81
CA PRO A 36 -0.05 2.88 -11.82
C PRO A 36 -0.03 4.41 -11.78
N SER A 37 -1.20 5.02 -11.63
CA SER A 37 -1.33 6.47 -11.58
C SER A 37 -0.63 7.05 -10.34
N VAL A 38 -0.38 8.36 -10.34
CA VAL A 38 0.17 9.06 -9.17
C VAL A 38 -0.72 8.86 -7.94
N ASP A 39 -2.04 8.86 -8.14
CA ASP A 39 -3.03 8.65 -7.08
C ASP A 39 -2.98 7.21 -6.52
N ASP A 40 -2.85 6.21 -7.40
CA ASP A 40 -2.71 4.80 -7.00
C ASP A 40 -1.45 4.59 -6.15
N ARG A 41 -0.34 5.21 -6.56
CA ARG A 41 0.92 5.13 -5.82
C ARG A 41 0.81 5.75 -4.44
N LEU A 42 0.21 6.94 -4.34
CA LEU A 42 -0.01 7.62 -3.07
C LEU A 42 -0.92 6.79 -2.14
N THR A 43 -2.01 6.24 -2.68
CA THR A 43 -2.93 5.38 -1.95
C THR A 43 -2.21 4.12 -1.45
N GLN A 44 -1.36 3.51 -2.27
CA GLN A 44 -0.59 2.34 -1.87
C GLN A 44 0.42 2.67 -0.76
N GLU A 45 1.13 3.79 -0.85
CA GLU A 45 2.05 4.26 0.19
C GLU A 45 1.34 4.49 1.52
N GLN A 46 0.15 5.09 1.50
CA GLN A 46 -0.69 5.28 2.69
C GLN A 46 -1.12 3.95 3.31
N ARG A 47 -1.55 2.98 2.49
CA ARG A 47 -1.92 1.63 2.96
C ARG A 47 -0.75 0.92 3.63
N VAL A 48 0.44 1.00 3.04
CA VAL A 48 1.68 0.44 3.61
C VAL A 48 2.03 1.12 4.93
N ALA A 49 1.96 2.45 4.99
CA ALA A 49 2.22 3.20 6.21
C ALA A 49 1.26 2.79 7.34
N LEU A 50 -0.02 2.66 7.02
CA LEU A 50 -1.04 2.26 7.98
C LEU A 50 -0.84 0.84 8.51
N LEU A 51 -0.57 -0.12 7.61
CA LEU A 51 -0.23 -1.48 7.99
C LEU A 51 1.01 -1.51 8.89
N GLY A 52 2.01 -0.68 8.61
CA GLY A 52 3.19 -0.52 9.46
C GLY A 52 2.85 -0.07 10.88
N VAL A 53 1.90 0.87 11.04
CA VAL A 53 1.39 1.29 12.37
C VAL A 53 0.68 0.12 13.05
N ALA A 54 -0.20 -0.58 12.34
CA ALA A 54 -0.96 -1.72 12.87
C ALA A 54 -0.03 -2.84 13.39
N ILE A 55 1.00 -3.18 12.61
CA ILE A 55 2.01 -4.20 12.97
C ILE A 55 2.77 -3.78 14.25
N ARG A 56 3.11 -2.50 14.42
CA ARG A 56 3.76 -2.01 15.65
C ARG A 56 2.88 -2.20 16.89
N GLY A 57 1.56 -2.21 16.75
CA GLY A 57 0.60 -2.48 17.83
C GLY A 57 0.49 -3.96 18.24
N LEU A 58 1.03 -4.89 17.45
CA LEU A 58 1.06 -6.31 17.80
C LEU A 58 2.03 -6.60 18.94
N ARG A 59 1.83 -7.73 19.64
CA ARG A 59 2.81 -8.21 20.63
C ARG A 59 4.10 -8.63 19.92
N GLY A 60 5.23 -8.62 20.65
CA GLY A 60 6.53 -9.03 20.10
C GLY A 60 6.48 -10.41 19.46
N GLN A 61 5.90 -11.40 20.15
CA GLN A 61 5.76 -12.77 19.65
C GLN A 61 4.90 -12.87 18.38
N GLU A 62 3.83 -12.06 18.28
CA GLU A 62 2.96 -12.02 17.09
C GLU A 62 3.74 -11.48 15.88
N ARG A 63 4.45 -10.36 16.05
CA ARG A 63 5.31 -9.80 14.99
C ARG A 63 6.37 -10.78 14.52
N THR A 64 7.04 -11.46 15.46
CA THR A 64 8.05 -12.47 15.13
C THR A 64 7.46 -13.62 14.31
N VAL A 65 6.30 -14.16 14.71
CA VAL A 65 5.63 -15.23 13.96
C VAL A 65 5.23 -14.76 12.55
N LEU A 66 4.73 -13.54 12.40
CA LEU A 66 4.38 -12.99 11.09
C LEU A 66 5.61 -12.75 10.21
N ALA A 67 6.70 -12.23 10.77
CA ALA A 67 7.95 -12.01 10.02
C ALA A 67 8.54 -13.34 9.53
N LEU A 68 8.62 -14.34 10.39
CA LEU A 68 9.12 -15.66 10.00
C LEU A 68 8.24 -16.33 8.92
N TYR A 69 6.93 -16.09 8.96
CA TYR A 69 6.00 -16.70 8.00
C TYR A 69 5.95 -15.97 6.66
N PHE A 70 5.86 -14.63 6.65
CA PHE A 70 5.65 -13.84 5.44
C PHE A 70 6.92 -13.30 4.80
N TYR A 71 7.97 -13.05 5.60
CA TYR A 71 9.23 -12.49 5.10
C TYR A 71 10.30 -13.56 4.94
N GLU A 72 10.44 -14.45 5.92
CA GLU A 72 11.41 -15.57 5.85
C GLU A 72 10.83 -16.82 5.19
N GLU A 73 9.55 -16.78 4.79
CA GLU A 73 8.83 -17.87 4.10
C GLU A 73 8.86 -19.23 4.81
N LEU A 74 9.06 -19.25 6.13
CA LEU A 74 9.11 -20.48 6.91
C LEU A 74 7.71 -21.08 7.09
N THR A 75 7.64 -22.41 7.04
CA THR A 75 6.44 -23.16 7.37
C THR A 75 6.13 -23.09 8.87
N LEU A 76 4.88 -23.36 9.25
CA LEU A 76 4.49 -23.40 10.66
C LEU A 76 5.30 -24.42 11.49
N GLN A 77 5.77 -25.49 10.85
CA GLN A 77 6.60 -26.52 11.51
C GLN A 77 8.02 -26.01 11.76
N GLU A 78 8.62 -25.31 10.79
CA GLU A 78 9.95 -24.71 10.95
C GLU A 78 9.93 -23.60 11.99
N ILE A 79 8.90 -22.74 11.97
CA ILE A 79 8.72 -21.69 12.98
C ILE A 79 8.55 -22.29 14.38
N ALA A 80 7.77 -23.38 14.49
CA ALA A 80 7.58 -24.10 15.74
C ALA A 80 8.91 -24.63 16.28
N HIS A 81 9.76 -25.19 15.42
CA HIS A 81 11.10 -25.63 15.78
C HIS A 81 11.99 -24.47 16.25
N VAL A 82 12.05 -23.37 15.48
CA VAL A 82 12.84 -22.17 15.79
C VAL A 82 12.45 -21.54 17.13
N LEU A 83 11.16 -21.48 17.43
CA LEU A 83 10.63 -20.84 18.64
C LEU A 83 10.45 -21.79 19.84
N GLY A 84 10.72 -23.09 19.67
CA GLY A 84 10.53 -24.09 20.72
C GLY A 84 9.08 -24.28 21.15
N LEU A 85 8.13 -24.14 20.21
CA LEU A 85 6.69 -24.24 20.43
C LEU A 85 6.07 -25.32 19.54
N SER A 86 4.79 -25.64 19.74
CA SER A 86 4.06 -26.52 18.82
C SER A 86 3.55 -25.75 17.58
N ALA A 87 3.45 -26.42 16.43
CA ALA A 87 2.88 -25.82 15.22
C ALA A 87 1.44 -25.32 15.41
N SER A 88 0.64 -26.01 16.25
CA SER A 88 -0.71 -25.54 16.63
C SER A 88 -0.65 -24.19 17.34
N ARG A 89 0.30 -24.02 18.27
CA ARG A 89 0.49 -22.75 18.98
C ARG A 89 0.93 -21.64 18.02
N ILE A 90 1.82 -21.91 17.08
CA ILE A 90 2.22 -20.93 16.05
C ILE A 90 1.02 -20.53 15.17
N SER A 91 0.21 -21.50 14.76
CA SER A 91 -1.00 -21.24 13.97
C SER A 91 -1.98 -20.32 14.72
N GLN A 92 -2.18 -20.56 16.02
CA GLN A 92 -3.00 -19.70 16.88
C GLN A 92 -2.46 -18.28 16.98
N ILE A 93 -1.16 -18.13 17.28
CA ILE A 93 -0.51 -16.80 17.37
C ILE A 93 -0.68 -16.03 16.05
N ARG A 94 -0.47 -16.69 14.91
CA ARG A 94 -0.66 -16.09 13.58
C ARG A 94 -2.11 -15.68 13.38
N GLY A 95 -3.08 -16.52 13.74
CA GLY A 95 -4.51 -16.22 13.65
C GLY A 95 -4.88 -14.99 14.48
N GLU A 96 -4.51 -14.97 15.76
CA GLU A 96 -4.75 -13.84 16.68
C GLU A 96 -4.13 -12.53 16.16
N ALA A 97 -2.92 -12.60 15.59
CA ALA A 97 -2.25 -11.46 14.98
C ALA A 97 -3.03 -10.93 13.77
N LEU A 98 -3.45 -11.81 12.85
CA LEU A 98 -4.23 -11.43 11.68
C LEU A 98 -5.59 -10.82 12.06
N ASP A 99 -6.26 -11.36 13.07
CA ASP A 99 -7.55 -10.82 13.54
C ASP A 99 -7.39 -9.45 14.22
N LYS A 100 -6.27 -9.19 14.87
CA LYS A 100 -5.93 -7.85 15.37
C LYS A 100 -5.68 -6.88 14.23
N LEU A 101 -4.89 -7.28 13.23
CA LEU A 101 -4.61 -6.43 12.07
C LEU A 101 -5.89 -6.09 11.31
N ARG A 102 -6.77 -7.08 11.07
CA ARG A 102 -8.08 -6.84 10.44
C ARG A 102 -8.89 -5.80 11.20
N ARG A 103 -9.09 -5.99 12.50
CA ARG A 103 -9.85 -5.04 13.33
C ARG A 103 -9.28 -3.63 13.34
N TYR A 104 -7.96 -3.50 13.25
CA TYR A 104 -7.30 -2.20 13.18
C TYR A 104 -7.51 -1.52 11.82
N LEU A 105 -7.50 -2.30 10.74
CA LEU A 105 -7.58 -1.78 9.38
C LEU A 105 -9.01 -1.61 8.87
N THR A 106 -9.98 -2.43 9.31
CA THR A 106 -11.38 -2.37 8.85
C THR A 106 -11.99 -0.97 8.94
N PRO A 107 -11.85 -0.21 10.05
CA PRO A 107 -12.41 1.14 10.13
C PRO A 107 -11.80 2.17 9.16
N MET A 108 -10.75 1.80 8.44
CA MET A 108 -9.98 2.67 7.55
C MET A 108 -10.03 2.20 6.09
N LEU A 109 -10.80 1.15 5.80
CA LEU A 109 -10.97 0.54 4.48
C LEU A 109 -12.39 0.75 3.90
N ASP A 110 -13.25 1.47 4.61
CA ASP A 110 -14.58 1.92 4.16
C ASP A 110 -14.49 3.31 3.50
#